data_AF-A0A5P8W4U6-F1
#
_entry.id   AF-A0A5P8W4U6-F1
#
_cell.length_a   1.000
_cell.length_b   1.000
_cell.length_c   1.000
_cell.angle_alpha   90.00
_cell.angle_beta   90.00
_cell.angle_gamma   90.00
#
_symmetry.space_group_name_H-M   'P 1'
#
loop_
_entity.id
_entity.type
_entity.pdbx_description
1 polymer ?
#
loop_
_entity_poly.entity_id
_entity_poly.type
_entity_poly.pdbx_seq_one_letter_code
_entity_poly.pdbx_strand_id
1 'polypeptide(L)' 'MISGQVISEVSYIADQYLTVLNTYLPYIKLYPKDKESLFLGLRHRIEDDFGGSLQLSYISAFHIAQKVSLNLRES' A
#
# COMPACT_ATOMS: atom_id res chain seq x y z
N MET A 1 -7.98 -13.38 -21.44
CA MET A 1 -7.79 -12.57 -20.21
C MET A 1 -7.22 -13.49 -19.17
N ILE A 2 -6.15 -13.08 -18.50
CA ILE A 2 -5.47 -13.87 -17.45
C ILE A 2 -5.62 -13.10 -16.15
N SER A 3 -6.10 -13.76 -15.10
CA SER A 3 -6.18 -13.20 -13.75
C SER A 3 -5.14 -13.88 -12.86
N GLY A 4 -4.56 -13.14 -11.94
CA GLY A 4 -3.58 -13.67 -11.02
C GLY A 4 -3.44 -12.82 -9.76
N GLN A 5 -2.64 -13.31 -8.82
CA GLN A 5 -2.23 -12.58 -7.64
C GLN A 5 -0.75 -12.83 -7.37
N VAL A 6 -0.08 -11.85 -6.77
CA VAL A 6 1.31 -11.95 -6.32
C VAL A 6 1.43 -11.40 -4.91
N ILE A 7 2.21 -12.08 -4.06
CA ILE A 7 2.59 -11.54 -2.76
C ILE A 7 3.72 -10.55 -2.99
N SER A 8 3.54 -9.33 -2.52
CA SER A 8 4.53 -8.26 -2.59
C SER A 8 5.02 -7.98 -1.19
N GLU A 9 6.31 -8.23 -0.95
CA GLU A 9 6.98 -7.93 0.30
C GLU A 9 7.52 -6.49 0.27
N VAL A 10 7.41 -5.78 1.39
CA VAL A 10 7.90 -4.41 1.53
C VAL A 10 8.38 -4.16 2.95
N SER A 11 9.46 -3.40 3.07
CA SER A 11 9.96 -2.91 4.34
C SER A 11 9.76 -1.40 4.42
N TYR A 12 9.21 -0.93 5.54
CA TYR A 12 9.04 0.49 5.83
C TYR A 12 9.72 0.85 7.13
N ILE A 13 10.50 1.94 7.13
CA ILE A 13 10.82 2.64 8.37
C ILE A 13 9.57 3.38 8.87
N ALA A 14 9.52 3.72 10.16
CA ALA A 14 8.34 4.31 10.81
C ALA A 14 7.72 5.46 9.99
N ASP A 15 8.51 6.41 9.51
CA ASP A 15 8.01 7.59 8.79
C ASP A 15 7.41 7.28 7.43
N GLN A 16 7.97 6.30 6.74
CA GLN A 16 7.41 5.83 5.47
C GLN A 16 6.06 5.14 5.71
N TYR A 17 5.97 4.30 6.74
CA TYR A 17 4.73 3.62 7.07
C TYR A 17 3.62 4.60 7.49
N LEU A 18 3.94 5.57 8.35
CA LEU A 18 3.00 6.61 8.75
C LEU A 18 2.55 7.47 7.56
N THR A 19 3.44 7.73 6.59
CA THR A 19 3.07 8.40 5.34
C THR A 19 2.04 7.58 4.55
N VAL A 20 2.21 6.26 4.46
CA VAL A 20 1.22 5.36 3.83
C VAL A 20 -0.11 5.41 4.57
N LEU A 21 -0.12 5.31 5.90
CA LEU A 21 -1.37 5.41 6.68
C LEU A 21 -2.11 6.71 6.41
N ASN A 22 -1.37 7.80 6.21
CA ASN A 22 -1.92 9.11 5.91
C ASN A 22 -2.63 9.21 4.54
N THR A 23 -2.54 8.17 3.69
CA THR A 23 -3.27 8.08 2.42
C THR A 23 -4.64 7.42 2.55
N TYR A 24 -4.91 6.70 3.64
CA TYR A 24 -6.20 6.04 3.83
C TYR A 24 -7.23 6.98 4.44
N LEU A 25 -8.45 6.95 3.89
CA LEU A 25 -9.58 7.77 4.34
C LEU A 25 -9.81 7.78 5.86
N PRO A 26 -9.65 6.66 6.61
CA PRO A 26 -9.83 6.67 8.06
C PRO A 26 -8.90 7.66 8.76
N TYR A 27 -7.62 7.69 8.37
CA TYR A 27 -6.63 8.57 9.01
C TYR A 27 -6.64 10.00 8.45
N ILE A 28 -7.13 10.19 7.22
CA ILE A 28 -7.36 11.53 6.65
C ILE A 28 -8.48 12.24 7.42
N LYS A 29 -9.52 11.51 7.83
CA LYS A 29 -10.71 12.08 8.50
C LYS A 29 -10.56 12.29 10.00
N LEU A 30 -9.46 11.83 10.61
CA LEU A 30 -9.21 12.03 12.04
C LEU A 30 -9.05 13.52 12.35
N TYR A 31 -9.51 13.92 13.53
CA TYR A 31 -9.23 15.25 14.06
C TYR A 31 -7.70 15.43 14.20
N PRO A 32 -7.13 16.61 13.87
CA PRO A 32 -5.68 16.78 13.80
C PRO A 32 -4.93 16.35 15.07
N LYS A 33 -5.45 16.69 16.27
CA LYS A 33 -4.81 16.32 17.55
C LYS A 33 -4.85 14.82 17.83
N ASP A 34 -5.96 14.16 17.51
CA ASP A 34 -6.11 12.72 17.72
C ASP A 34 -5.18 11.95 16.78
N LYS A 35 -5.06 12.43 15.54
CA LYS A 35 -4.14 11.90 14.55
C LYS A 35 -2.68 12.06 14.97
N GLU A 36 -2.30 13.23 15.45
CA GLU A 36 -0.94 13.49 15.93
C GLU A 36 -0.58 12.57 17.11
N SER A 37 -1.46 12.47 18.10
CA SER A 37 -1.27 11.57 19.25
C SER A 37 -1.17 10.11 18.83
N LEU A 38 -2.04 9.65 17.93
CA LEU A 38 -2.00 8.30 17.37
C LEU A 38 -0.69 8.03 16.63
N PHE A 39 -0.27 8.94 15.75
CA PHE A 39 0.92 8.76 14.91
C PHE A 39 2.20 8.78 15.76
N LEU A 40 2.25 9.59 16.81
CA LEU A 40 3.34 9.57 17.78
C LEU A 40 3.41 8.22 18.52
N GLY A 41 2.26 7.71 19.00
CA GLY A 41 2.20 6.40 19.66
C GLY A 41 2.61 5.25 18.74
N LEU A 42 2.16 5.27 17.48
CA LEU A 42 2.55 4.30 16.48
C LEU A 42 4.05 4.36 16.16
N ARG A 43 4.62 5.57 16.05
CA ARG A 43 6.07 5.73 15.85
C ARG A 43 6.85 5.07 16.98
N HIS A 44 6.54 5.41 18.24
CA HIS A 44 7.23 4.81 19.39
C HIS A 44 7.11 3.28 19.37
N ARG A 45 5.91 2.75 19.11
CA ARG A 45 5.70 1.30 18.99
C ARG A 45 6.61 0.66 17.95
N ILE A 46 6.76 1.27 16.78
CA ILE A 46 7.59 0.74 15.68
C ILE A 46 9.08 0.78 16.05
N GLU A 47 9.54 1.89 16.63
CA GLU A 47 10.93 2.03 17.05
C GLU A 47 11.28 1.06 18.19
N ASP A 48 10.46 1.03 19.23
CA ASP A 48 10.76 0.31 20.48
C ASP A 48 10.54 -1.21 20.35
N ASP A 49 9.44 -1.63 19.70
CA ASP A 49 9.06 -3.05 19.65
C ASP A 49 9.54 -3.75 18.37
N PHE A 50 9.78 -3.00 17.29
CA PHE A 50 10.12 -3.56 15.96
C PHE A 50 11.47 -3.09 15.42
N GLY A 51 12.27 -2.38 16.22
CA GLY A 51 13.61 -1.92 15.82
C GLY A 51 13.59 -0.89 14.69
N GLY A 52 12.52 -0.11 14.58
CA GLY A 52 12.39 1.00 13.63
C GLY A 52 11.98 0.62 12.22
N SER A 53 11.75 -0.68 11.94
CA SER A 53 11.40 -1.18 10.62
C SER A 53 10.30 -2.23 10.66
N LEU A 54 9.30 -2.09 9.79
CA LEU A 54 8.22 -3.05 9.62
C LEU A 54 8.42 -3.83 8.33
N GLN A 55 8.52 -5.16 8.44
CA GLN A 55 8.50 -6.07 7.30
C GLN A 55 7.06 -6.53 7.06
N LEU A 56 6.48 -6.11 5.94
CA LEU A 56 5.08 -6.34 5.59
C LEU A 56 4.97 -7.11 4.28
N SER A 57 3.79 -7.70 4.07
CA SER A 57 3.41 -8.27 2.77
C SER A 57 1.97 -7.88 2.42
N TYR A 58 1.72 -7.65 1.13
CA TYR A 58 0.38 -7.42 0.60
C TYR A 58 0.13 -8.27 -0.64
N ILE A 59 -1.14 -8.62 -0.87
CA ILE A 59 -1.57 -9.40 -2.03
C ILE A 59 -1.98 -8.44 -3.14
N SER A 60 -1.24 -8.49 -4.26
CA SER A 60 -1.52 -7.70 -5.46
C SER A 60 -2.26 -8.56 -6.47
N ALA A 61 -3.57 -8.35 -6.61
CA ALA A 61 -4.38 -8.98 -7.66
C ALA A 61 -4.27 -8.21 -8.98
N PHE A 62 -4.17 -8.92 -10.10
CA PHE A 62 -4.04 -8.31 -11.43
C PHE A 62 -4.83 -9.05 -12.50
N HIS A 63 -5.19 -8.32 -13.56
CA HIS A 63 -5.85 -8.83 -14.75
C HIS A 63 -5.08 -8.37 -16.00
N ILE A 64 -4.71 -9.31 -16.87
CA ILE A 64 -4.01 -9.05 -18.13
C ILE A 64 -4.95 -9.38 -19.29
N ALA A 65 -5.18 -8.41 -20.16
CA ALA A 65 -5.97 -8.57 -21.37
C ALA A 65 -5.14 -8.14 -22.60
N GLN A 66 -5.37 -8.82 -23.72
CA GLN A 66 -4.75 -8.49 -25.01
C GLN A 66 -5.82 -7.97 -25.96
N LYS A 67 -5.57 -6.82 -26.59
CA LYS A 67 -6.43 -6.31 -27.66
C LYS A 67 -6.22 -7.15 -28.92
N VAL A 68 -7.30 -7.68 -29.46
CA VAL A 68 -7.30 -8.36 -30.77
C VAL A 68 -7.55 -7.31 -31.86
N SER A 69 -6.64 -7.18 -32.81
CA SER A 69 -6.82 -6.34 -33.99
C SER A 69 -7.16 -7.24 -35.18
N LEU A 70 -8.35 -7.10 -35.78
CA LEU A 70 -8.62 -7.70 -37.09
C LEU A 70 -7.97 -6.82 -38.17
N ASN A 71 -7.01 -7.37 -38.90
CA ASN A 71 -6.56 -6.79 -40.16
C ASN A 71 -7.61 -7.11 -41.22
N LEU A 72 -8.51 -6.17 -41.50
CA LEU A 72 -9.30 -6.17 -42.72
C LEU A 72 -8.35 -5.79 -43.86
N ARG A 73 -7.79 -6.79 -44.56
CA ARG A 73 -7.24 -6.58 -45.89
C ARG A 73 -8.41 -6.52 -46.86
N GLU A 74 -8.83 -5.31 -47.21
CA GLU A 74 -9.65 -5.09 -48.41
C GLU A 74 -8.83 -5.56 -49.61
N SER A 75 -9.45 -6.43 -50.42
CA SER A 75 -8.89 -7.02 -51.64
C SER A 75 -9.30 -6.23 -52.87
#